data_AF-A0AAE1NZH9-F1
#
_entry.id   AF-A0AAE1NZH9-F1
#
_cell.length_a   1.000
_cell.length_b   1.000
_cell.length_c   1.000
_cell.angle_alpha   90.00
_cell.angle_beta   90.00
_cell.angle_gamma   90.00
#
_symmetry.space_group_name_H-M   'P 1'
#
loop_
_entity.id
_entity.type
_entity.pdbx_description
1 polymer ?
#
loop_
_entity_poly.entity_id
_entity_poly.type
_entity_poly.pdbx_seq_one_letter_code
_entity_poly.pdbx_strand_id
1 'polypeptide(L)'
;MDEGDHVYTLKWYQGIDEFYRWTPLETPEIKTFPIEHFTVDPRASRRGHVFIQNVTVNAGGSYRCEVSGEAPYFKTSFGTGYMTVVDLPDSVPSINTKDREPYKLHQEVDITCTSRDAQPAPTLSFYLNQQPWEGEEQVVVNSSSGLQTAIKTIRIEVLPGLAEEGVLQVKCVAAHPDLYWESNERNFSVDLPEFYHHRPPSSASQGVLPYSGETSSCCCSLVLITLTVFTAGVILR
;
A
#
# COMPACT_ATOMS: atom_id res chain seq x y z
N MET A 1 -13.61 -3.18 -29.80
CA MET A 1 -14.88 -2.64 -30.31
C MET A 1 -14.53 -1.43 -31.11
N ASP A 2 -15.04 -1.33 -32.34
CA ASP A 2 -14.75 -0.20 -33.22
C ASP A 2 -15.73 0.95 -32.93
N GLU A 3 -15.39 2.18 -33.33
CA GLU A 3 -16.12 3.42 -33.00
C GLU A 3 -17.55 3.53 -33.59
N GLY A 4 -18.09 2.44 -34.14
CA GLY A 4 -19.46 2.33 -34.68
C GLY A 4 -20.22 1.06 -34.29
N ASP A 5 -19.66 0.19 -33.43
CA ASP A 5 -20.35 -1.02 -32.96
C ASP A 5 -21.39 -0.64 -31.87
N HIS A 6 -22.68 -0.92 -32.12
CA HIS A 6 -23.74 -0.74 -31.12
C HIS A 6 -23.60 -1.79 -30.01
N VAL A 7 -23.52 -1.34 -28.75
CA VAL A 7 -23.43 -2.22 -27.58
C VAL A 7 -24.79 -2.80 -27.28
N TYR A 8 -24.89 -4.13 -27.36
CA TYR A 8 -26.07 -4.88 -26.97
C TYR A 8 -26.12 -5.07 -25.45
N THR A 9 -25.01 -5.40 -24.81
CA THR A 9 -24.94 -5.55 -23.36
C THR A 9 -23.55 -5.27 -22.82
N LEU A 10 -23.50 -4.76 -21.59
CA LEU A 10 -22.29 -4.64 -20.78
C LEU A 10 -22.52 -5.32 -19.45
N LYS A 11 -21.58 -6.18 -19.04
CA LYS A 11 -21.68 -6.97 -17.81
C LYS A 11 -20.40 -6.85 -16.98
N TRP A 12 -20.57 -6.91 -15.67
CA TRP A 12 -19.47 -6.98 -14.71
C TRP A 12 -19.55 -8.26 -13.89
N TYR A 13 -18.39 -8.86 -13.69
CA TYR A 13 -18.18 -10.11 -12.98
C TYR A 13 -17.13 -9.95 -11.89
N GLN A 14 -17.33 -10.59 -10.74
CA GLN A 14 -16.28 -10.90 -9.77
C GLN A 14 -15.98 -12.40 -9.91
N GLY A 15 -14.78 -12.75 -10.35
CA GLY A 15 -14.47 -14.11 -10.78
C GLY A 15 -15.39 -14.55 -11.92
N ILE A 16 -16.29 -15.50 -11.63
CA ILE A 16 -17.28 -16.02 -12.58
C ILE A 16 -18.70 -15.48 -12.34
N ASP A 17 -18.94 -14.82 -11.21
CA ASP A 17 -20.27 -14.41 -10.79
C ASP A 17 -20.58 -13.03 -11.35
N GLU A 18 -21.65 -12.97 -12.16
CA GLU A 18 -22.16 -11.71 -12.68
C GLU A 18 -22.85 -10.95 -11.55
N PHE A 19 -22.47 -9.69 -11.31
CA PHE A 19 -23.10 -8.85 -10.28
C PHE A 19 -23.81 -7.61 -10.85
N TYR A 20 -23.51 -7.23 -12.10
CA TYR A 20 -24.12 -6.07 -12.74
C TYR A 20 -24.23 -6.26 -14.25
N ARG A 21 -25.35 -5.80 -14.83
CA ARG A 21 -25.62 -5.77 -16.27
C ARG A 21 -26.29 -4.47 -16.67
N TRP A 22 -25.82 -3.88 -17.76
CA TRP A 22 -26.49 -2.82 -18.49
C TRP A 22 -26.91 -3.30 -19.88
N THR A 23 -28.17 -3.14 -20.22
CA THR A 23 -28.77 -3.47 -21.51
C THR A 23 -29.64 -2.30 -21.97
N PRO A 24 -29.23 -1.49 -22.97
CA PRO A 24 -29.89 -0.23 -23.34
C PRO A 24 -31.34 -0.40 -23.79
N LEU A 25 -31.69 -1.56 -24.33
CA LEU A 25 -33.02 -1.84 -24.90
C LEU A 25 -33.98 -2.51 -23.90
N GLU A 26 -33.53 -2.79 -22.67
CA GLU A 26 -34.37 -3.39 -21.63
C GLU A 26 -34.91 -2.33 -20.66
N THR A 27 -36.03 -2.63 -20.00
CA THR A 27 -36.57 -1.80 -18.90
C THR A 27 -36.72 -2.66 -17.64
N PRO A 28 -35.98 -2.39 -16.56
CA PRO A 28 -34.93 -1.36 -16.44
C PRO A 28 -33.68 -1.70 -17.25
N GLU A 29 -32.94 -0.68 -17.70
CA GLU A 29 -31.68 -0.85 -18.42
C GLU A 29 -30.60 -1.50 -17.55
N ILE A 30 -30.64 -1.24 -16.24
CA ILE A 30 -29.69 -1.76 -15.26
C ILE A 30 -30.33 -2.91 -14.49
N LYS A 31 -29.61 -4.03 -14.41
CA LYS A 31 -29.92 -5.18 -13.55
C LYS A 31 -28.73 -5.47 -12.66
N THR A 32 -29.01 -5.71 -11.38
CA THR A 32 -28.02 -6.10 -10.38
C THR A 32 -28.32 -7.51 -9.89
N PHE A 33 -27.28 -8.28 -9.62
CA PHE A 33 -27.40 -9.64 -9.10
C PHE A 33 -26.74 -9.69 -7.71
N PRO A 34 -27.34 -10.41 -6.74
CA PRO A 34 -26.77 -10.52 -5.40
C PRO A 34 -25.36 -11.12 -5.42
N ILE A 35 -24.48 -10.57 -4.58
CA ILE A 35 -23.13 -11.08 -4.34
C ILE A 35 -22.79 -10.92 -2.86
N GLU A 36 -21.92 -11.77 -2.32
CA GLU A 36 -21.76 -11.92 -0.86
C GLU A 36 -20.96 -10.79 -0.20
N HIS A 37 -20.02 -10.16 -0.90
CA HIS A 37 -18.96 -9.37 -0.26
C HIS A 37 -19.07 -7.86 -0.47
N PHE A 38 -20.06 -7.41 -1.24
CA PHE A 38 -20.40 -6.01 -1.45
C PHE A 38 -21.82 -5.91 -2.00
N THR A 39 -22.37 -4.69 -2.05
CA THR A 39 -23.66 -4.40 -2.67
C THR A 39 -23.48 -3.38 -3.79
N VAL A 40 -24.26 -3.49 -4.86
CA VAL A 40 -24.25 -2.54 -5.98
C VAL A 40 -25.34 -1.50 -5.76
N ASP A 41 -25.01 -0.22 -5.93
CA ASP A 41 -26.02 0.84 -6.02
C ASP A 41 -26.37 1.10 -7.51
N PRO A 42 -27.52 0.64 -8.01
CA PRO A 42 -27.92 0.86 -9.40
C PRO A 42 -28.24 2.32 -9.72
N ARG A 43 -28.53 3.16 -8.71
CA ARG A 43 -28.84 4.59 -8.91
C ARG A 43 -27.57 5.43 -9.08
N ALA A 44 -26.49 5.02 -8.42
CA ALA A 44 -25.17 5.63 -8.58
C ALA A 44 -24.36 5.02 -9.75
N SER A 45 -24.77 3.84 -10.25
CA SER A 45 -24.13 3.16 -11.37
C SER A 45 -24.56 3.71 -12.73
N ARG A 46 -23.68 3.56 -13.73
CA ARG A 46 -23.86 4.00 -15.11
C ARG A 46 -23.39 2.89 -16.06
N ARG A 47 -23.67 3.01 -17.37
CA ARG A 47 -23.32 2.04 -18.43
C ARG A 47 -22.04 1.22 -18.17
N GLY A 48 -20.90 1.87 -17.93
CA GLY A 48 -19.60 1.20 -17.71
C GLY A 48 -18.98 1.39 -16.33
N HIS A 49 -19.64 2.11 -15.42
CA HIS A 49 -19.12 2.42 -14.08
C HIS A 49 -20.07 1.88 -13.03
N VAL A 50 -19.61 0.93 -12.22
CA VAL A 50 -20.41 0.29 -11.18
C VAL A 50 -20.01 0.83 -9.83
N PHE A 51 -20.99 1.34 -9.09
CA PHE A 51 -20.79 1.80 -7.73
C PHE A 51 -21.07 0.65 -6.77
N ILE A 52 -20.04 0.25 -6.01
CA ILE A 52 -20.14 -0.78 -4.98
C ILE A 52 -19.98 -0.16 -3.59
N GLN A 53 -20.72 -0.68 -2.62
CA GLN A 53 -20.77 -0.21 -1.24
C GLN A 53 -20.90 -1.37 -0.26
N ASN A 54 -20.67 -1.12 1.03
CA ASN A 54 -20.59 -2.16 2.07
C ASN A 54 -19.57 -3.25 1.70
N VAL A 55 -18.41 -2.82 1.22
CA VAL A 55 -17.34 -3.69 0.72
C VAL A 55 -16.64 -4.33 1.90
N THR A 56 -16.47 -5.65 1.84
CA THR A 56 -15.68 -6.43 2.80
C THR A 56 -14.35 -6.83 2.19
N VAL A 57 -13.37 -7.22 3.01
CA VAL A 57 -12.05 -7.68 2.53
C VAL A 57 -12.17 -8.80 1.48
N ASN A 58 -13.17 -9.67 1.61
CA ASN A 58 -13.41 -10.79 0.69
C ASN A 58 -13.92 -10.34 -0.70
N ALA A 59 -14.25 -9.06 -0.89
CA ALA A 59 -14.53 -8.53 -2.21
C ALA A 59 -13.26 -8.38 -3.07
N GLY A 60 -12.06 -8.51 -2.48
CA GLY A 60 -10.81 -8.56 -3.23
C GLY A 60 -10.78 -9.74 -4.21
N GLY A 61 -10.18 -9.53 -5.38
CA GLY A 61 -10.07 -10.57 -6.40
C GLY A 61 -10.09 -10.05 -7.84
N SER A 62 -10.30 -10.97 -8.76
CA SER A 62 -10.38 -10.67 -10.20
C SER A 62 -11.77 -10.15 -10.58
N TYR A 63 -11.80 -9.03 -11.28
CA TYR A 63 -13.00 -8.42 -11.85
C TYR A 63 -12.89 -8.43 -13.36
N ARG A 64 -14.00 -8.70 -14.05
CA ARG A 64 -14.08 -8.72 -15.50
C ARG A 64 -15.25 -7.87 -15.99
N CYS A 65 -14.97 -6.96 -16.91
CA CYS A 65 -15.99 -6.28 -17.69
C CYS A 65 -16.10 -6.96 -19.05
N GLU A 66 -17.31 -7.28 -19.48
CA GLU A 66 -17.62 -7.88 -20.78
C GLU A 66 -18.58 -6.98 -21.54
N VAL A 67 -18.26 -6.66 -22.78
CA VAL A 67 -19.09 -5.86 -23.68
C VAL A 67 -19.38 -6.67 -24.94
N SER A 68 -20.65 -6.88 -25.23
CA SER A 68 -21.09 -7.57 -26.44
C SER A 68 -21.87 -6.62 -27.35
N GLY A 69 -21.56 -6.68 -28.64
CA GLY A 69 -22.25 -5.95 -29.70
C GLY A 69 -23.46 -6.70 -30.25
N GLU A 70 -24.25 -6.02 -31.07
CA GLU A 70 -25.47 -6.56 -31.67
C GLU A 70 -25.21 -7.38 -32.96
N ALA A 71 -26.27 -7.94 -33.51
CA ALA A 71 -26.32 -8.49 -34.86
C ALA A 71 -25.74 -7.50 -35.90
N PRO A 72 -25.14 -7.99 -36.99
CA PRO A 72 -25.01 -9.40 -37.38
C PRO A 72 -23.77 -10.10 -36.80
N TYR A 73 -22.84 -9.34 -36.20
CA TYR A 73 -21.51 -9.86 -35.86
C TYR A 73 -21.39 -10.38 -34.42
N PHE A 74 -22.24 -9.92 -33.50
CA PHE A 74 -22.25 -10.36 -32.09
C PHE A 74 -20.86 -10.36 -31.43
N LYS A 75 -20.01 -9.38 -31.79
CA LYS A 75 -18.64 -9.27 -31.28
C LYS A 75 -18.67 -9.13 -29.77
N THR A 76 -17.84 -9.90 -29.05
CA THR A 76 -17.67 -9.76 -27.60
C THR A 76 -16.23 -9.41 -27.28
N SER A 77 -16.04 -8.44 -26.41
CA SER A 77 -14.74 -8.01 -25.90
C SER A 77 -14.81 -7.95 -24.38
N PHE A 78 -13.72 -8.30 -23.70
CA PHE A 78 -13.66 -8.22 -22.26
C PHE A 78 -12.31 -7.67 -21.80
N GLY A 79 -12.31 -7.07 -20.60
CA GLY A 79 -11.12 -6.67 -19.89
C GLY A 79 -11.18 -7.16 -18.44
N THR A 80 -10.03 -7.45 -17.87
CA THR A 80 -9.89 -7.96 -16.50
C THR A 80 -9.02 -7.03 -15.67
N GLY A 81 -9.35 -6.85 -14.40
CA GLY A 81 -8.52 -6.15 -13.42
C GLY A 81 -8.56 -6.85 -12.08
N TYR A 82 -7.51 -6.69 -11.27
CA TYR A 82 -7.50 -7.20 -9.90
C TYR A 82 -7.79 -6.04 -8.94
N MET A 83 -8.72 -6.27 -8.01
CA MET A 83 -9.05 -5.32 -6.95
C MET A 83 -8.54 -5.87 -5.62
N THR A 84 -7.82 -5.05 -4.87
CA THR A 84 -7.41 -5.35 -3.49
C THR A 84 -8.22 -4.47 -2.56
N VAL A 85 -8.82 -5.09 -1.53
CA VAL A 85 -9.49 -4.35 -0.46
C VAL A 85 -8.55 -4.32 0.73
N VAL A 86 -8.34 -3.13 1.28
CA VAL A 86 -7.41 -2.91 2.40
C VAL A 86 -8.18 -2.33 3.58
N ASP A 87 -8.07 -2.98 4.73
CA ASP A 87 -8.46 -2.40 6.02
C ASP A 87 -7.21 -1.77 6.65
N LEU A 88 -7.25 -0.45 6.84
CA LEU A 88 -6.11 0.30 7.34
C LEU A 88 -6.05 0.24 8.87
N PRO A 89 -4.84 0.30 9.47
CA PRO A 89 -4.71 0.50 10.91
C PRO A 89 -5.45 1.75 11.38
N ASP A 90 -6.17 1.66 12.50
CA ASP A 90 -6.83 2.82 13.14
C ASP A 90 -5.83 3.82 13.77
N SER A 91 -4.57 3.43 13.92
CA SER A 91 -3.54 4.22 14.59
C SER A 91 -2.18 4.10 13.93
N VAL A 92 -1.37 5.15 14.04
CA VAL A 92 0.04 5.15 13.64
C VAL A 92 0.83 4.03 14.34
N PRO A 93 1.92 3.52 13.73
CA PRO A 93 2.72 2.47 14.34
C PRO A 93 3.27 2.89 15.70
N SER A 94 3.31 1.97 16.66
CA SER A 94 3.86 2.22 17.99
C SER A 94 5.31 1.74 18.08
N ILE A 95 6.19 2.53 18.73
CA ILE A 95 7.59 2.17 18.99
C ILE A 95 7.77 1.94 20.49
N ASN A 96 8.16 0.71 20.85
CA ASN A 96 8.30 0.26 22.23
C ASN A 96 9.66 -0.42 22.45
N THR A 97 10.17 -0.33 23.68
CA THR A 97 11.42 -0.95 24.13
C THR A 97 11.17 -1.68 25.45
N LYS A 98 11.96 -2.71 25.74
CA LYS A 98 11.90 -3.40 27.05
C LYS A 98 12.65 -2.62 28.12
N ASP A 99 13.81 -2.10 27.76
CA ASP A 99 14.66 -1.35 28.67
C ASP A 99 14.18 0.08 28.85
N ARG A 100 14.38 0.59 30.07
CA ARG A 100 14.11 1.99 30.41
C ARG A 100 15.30 2.86 30.04
N GLU A 101 14.99 4.05 29.56
CA GLU A 101 15.96 5.12 29.31
C GLU A 101 16.45 5.77 30.62
N PRO A 102 17.65 6.39 30.64
CA PRO A 102 18.59 6.50 29.52
C PRO A 102 19.36 5.21 29.24
N TYR A 103 19.68 4.94 27.96
CA TYR A 103 20.51 3.81 27.55
C TYR A 103 21.98 4.11 27.76
N LYS A 104 22.79 3.07 27.99
CA LYS A 104 24.24 3.19 28.10
C LYS A 104 24.92 2.82 26.79
N LEU A 105 26.08 3.40 26.54
CA LEU A 105 26.93 2.95 25.43
C LEU A 105 27.29 1.47 25.58
N HIS A 106 27.29 0.75 24.47
CA HIS A 106 27.52 -0.71 24.36
C HIS A 106 26.43 -1.57 25.03
N GLN A 107 25.29 -0.98 25.41
CA GLN A 107 24.11 -1.74 25.82
C GLN A 107 23.43 -2.34 24.58
N GLU A 108 23.04 -3.62 24.66
CA GLU A 108 22.13 -4.21 23.68
C GLU A 108 20.68 -3.81 24.01
N VAL A 109 19.95 -3.30 23.01
CA VAL A 109 18.56 -2.86 23.14
C VAL A 109 17.71 -3.48 22.03
N ASP A 110 16.60 -4.10 22.41
CA ASP A 110 15.55 -4.54 21.49
C ASP A 110 14.53 -3.39 21.32
N ILE A 111 14.33 -2.96 20.08
CA ILE A 111 13.36 -1.92 19.71
C ILE A 111 12.31 -2.54 18.80
N THR A 112 11.05 -2.50 19.23
CA THR A 112 9.93 -3.12 18.54
C THR A 112 8.97 -2.06 18.01
N CYS A 113 8.71 -2.12 16.71
CA CYS A 113 7.64 -1.39 16.07
C CYS A 113 6.44 -2.31 15.85
N THR A 114 5.24 -1.80 16.10
CA THR A 114 3.99 -2.55 15.94
C THR A 114 2.93 -1.71 15.28
N SER A 115 2.39 -2.20 14.15
CA SER A 115 1.21 -1.68 13.48
C SER A 115 0.08 -2.70 13.62
N ARG A 116 -0.99 -2.33 14.32
CA ARG A 116 -2.06 -3.25 14.71
C ARG A 116 -3.21 -3.24 13.71
N ASP A 117 -3.91 -4.37 13.68
CA ASP A 117 -5.26 -4.50 13.17
C ASP A 117 -5.48 -3.93 11.75
N ALA A 118 -4.75 -4.48 10.77
CA ALA A 118 -4.87 -4.15 9.35
C ALA A 118 -5.11 -5.40 8.51
N GLN A 119 -5.59 -5.25 7.28
CA GLN A 119 -5.75 -6.39 6.37
C GLN A 119 -5.52 -5.96 4.91
N PRO A 120 -4.45 -6.44 4.24
CA PRO A 120 -3.36 -7.25 4.79
C PRO A 120 -2.51 -6.47 5.81
N ALA A 121 -1.57 -7.13 6.49
CA ALA A 121 -0.59 -6.42 7.31
C ALA A 121 0.24 -5.43 6.46
N PRO A 122 0.50 -4.20 6.95
CA PRO A 122 1.39 -3.26 6.27
C PRO A 122 2.84 -3.71 6.39
N THR A 123 3.67 -3.31 5.43
CA THR A 123 5.12 -3.52 5.49
C THR A 123 5.75 -2.52 6.45
N LEU A 124 6.63 -2.98 7.34
CA LEU A 124 7.32 -2.12 8.31
C LEU A 124 8.76 -1.80 7.88
N SER A 125 9.08 -0.51 7.85
CA SER A 125 10.42 0.01 7.62
C SER A 125 10.94 0.74 8.86
N PHE A 126 12.13 0.36 9.31
CA PHE A 126 12.81 0.96 10.46
C PHE A 126 13.94 1.87 10.01
N TYR A 127 14.12 2.98 10.72
CA TYR A 127 15.23 3.90 10.52
C TYR A 127 15.82 4.32 11.86
N LEU A 128 17.14 4.26 11.97
CA LEU A 128 17.92 4.83 13.08
C LEU A 128 18.71 6.02 12.55
N ASN A 129 18.51 7.21 13.12
CA ASN A 129 19.12 8.46 12.65
C ASN A 129 19.02 8.60 11.10
N GLN A 130 17.82 8.36 10.57
CA GLN A 130 17.48 8.40 9.13
C GLN A 130 18.11 7.29 8.25
N GLN A 131 18.89 6.36 8.82
CA GLN A 131 19.45 5.23 8.09
C GLN A 131 18.56 3.99 8.22
N PRO A 132 18.26 3.27 7.11
CA PRO A 132 17.41 2.08 7.15
C PRO A 132 18.06 0.95 7.94
N TRP A 133 17.25 0.21 8.69
CA TRP A 133 17.68 -0.94 9.48
C TRP A 133 16.81 -2.16 9.23
N GLU A 134 17.49 -3.31 9.10
CA GLU A 134 16.83 -4.59 9.00
C GLU A 134 16.61 -5.22 10.36
N GLY A 135 15.52 -5.96 10.47
CA GLY A 135 15.07 -6.58 11.71
C GLY A 135 14.21 -7.79 11.42
N GLU A 136 13.87 -8.51 12.48
CA GLU A 136 12.97 -9.64 12.39
C GLU A 136 11.53 -9.14 12.28
N GLU A 137 10.84 -9.53 11.20
CA GLU A 137 9.45 -9.18 10.94
C GLU A 137 8.54 -10.39 11.17
N GLN A 138 7.43 -10.15 11.85
CA GLN A 138 6.41 -11.16 12.13
C GLN A 138 5.02 -10.55 11.93
N VAL A 139 4.08 -11.37 11.47
CA VAL A 139 2.68 -11.00 11.32
C VAL A 139 1.85 -11.89 12.24
N VAL A 140 1.10 -11.27 13.14
CA VAL A 140 0.18 -11.95 14.05
C VAL A 140 -1.23 -11.79 13.52
N VAL A 141 -1.90 -12.89 13.21
CA VAL A 141 -3.29 -12.89 12.73
C VAL A 141 -4.23 -13.09 13.92
N ASN A 142 -5.19 -12.19 14.07
CA ASN A 142 -6.27 -12.35 15.01
C ASN A 142 -7.30 -13.35 14.45
N SER A 143 -7.45 -14.51 15.08
CA SER A 143 -8.32 -15.58 14.58
C SER A 143 -9.82 -15.23 14.57
N SER A 144 -10.27 -14.25 15.38
CA SER A 144 -11.69 -13.88 15.43
C SER A 144 -12.07 -12.81 14.42
N SER A 145 -11.21 -11.81 14.19
CA SER A 145 -11.46 -10.73 13.22
C SER A 145 -10.84 -10.97 11.85
N GLY A 146 -9.83 -11.84 11.75
CA GLY A 146 -9.01 -12.01 10.54
C GLY A 146 -7.97 -10.90 10.33
N LEU A 147 -7.99 -9.84 11.15
CA LEU A 147 -7.04 -8.72 11.04
C LEU A 147 -5.63 -9.14 11.44
N GLN A 148 -4.65 -8.46 10.85
CA GLN A 148 -3.24 -8.77 10.96
C GLN A 148 -2.49 -7.61 11.63
N THR A 149 -1.63 -7.96 12.57
CA THR A 149 -0.72 -7.04 13.25
C THR A 149 0.69 -7.29 12.76
N ALA A 150 1.30 -6.29 12.11
CA ALA A 150 2.69 -6.31 11.71
C ALA A 150 3.57 -5.88 12.89
N ILE A 151 4.62 -6.65 13.16
CA ILE A 151 5.59 -6.37 14.22
C ILE A 151 6.98 -6.54 13.64
N LYS A 152 7.82 -5.51 13.74
CA LYS A 152 9.24 -5.59 13.37
C LYS A 152 10.08 -5.29 14.60
N THR A 153 11.11 -6.08 14.86
CA THR A 153 12.03 -5.87 15.99
C THR A 153 13.45 -5.80 15.48
N ILE A 154 14.17 -4.76 15.89
CA ILE A 154 15.60 -4.61 15.67
C ILE A 154 16.33 -4.79 16.99
N ARG A 155 17.48 -5.46 16.95
CA ARG A 155 18.40 -5.55 18.07
C ARG A 155 19.65 -4.78 17.73
N ILE A 156 19.99 -3.80 18.56
CA ILE A 156 21.14 -2.92 18.33
C ILE A 156 22.03 -2.89 19.56
N GLU A 157 23.32 -2.68 19.34
CA GLU A 157 24.24 -2.21 20.36
C GLU A 157 24.31 -0.68 20.27
N VAL A 158 24.12 0.02 21.39
CA VAL A 158 24.13 1.50 21.43
C VAL A 158 25.57 2.01 21.29
N LEU A 159 26.00 2.22 20.04
CA LEU A 159 27.32 2.73 19.70
C LEU A 159 27.35 4.27 19.70
N PRO A 160 28.52 4.92 19.92
CA PRO A 160 28.62 6.38 19.94
C PRO A 160 28.12 7.07 18.67
N GLY A 161 28.24 6.42 17.50
CA GLY A 161 27.75 6.97 16.23
C GLY A 161 26.22 6.95 16.08
N LEU A 162 25.51 6.17 16.89
CA LEU A 162 24.05 6.13 16.92
C LEU A 162 23.47 7.11 17.96
N ALA A 163 24.27 7.55 18.92
CA ALA A 163 23.88 8.45 20.00
C ALA A 163 24.29 9.90 19.69
N GLU A 164 23.76 10.46 18.59
CA GLU A 164 24.04 11.84 18.19
C GLU A 164 23.54 12.81 19.27
N GLU A 165 24.44 13.59 19.84
CA GLU A 165 24.13 14.53 20.93
C GLU A 165 23.44 13.88 22.15
N GLY A 166 23.69 12.59 22.39
CA GLY A 166 23.08 11.83 23.48
C GLY A 166 21.65 11.37 23.19
N VAL A 167 21.25 11.38 21.92
CA VAL A 167 19.94 10.97 21.46
C VAL A 167 20.07 9.87 20.42
N LEU A 168 19.29 8.80 20.60
CA LEU A 168 19.02 7.80 19.58
C LEU A 168 17.65 8.09 18.96
N GLN A 169 17.63 8.54 17.70
CA GLN A 169 16.39 8.78 16.96
C GLN A 169 15.95 7.51 16.24
N VAL A 170 14.71 7.09 16.50
CA VAL A 170 14.10 5.90 15.92
C VAL A 170 12.85 6.30 15.18
N LYS A 171 12.76 5.97 13.89
CA LYS A 171 11.56 6.14 13.08
C LYS A 171 11.08 4.79 12.57
N CYS A 172 9.79 4.56 12.66
CA CYS A 172 9.13 3.41 12.04
C CYS A 172 8.06 3.90 11.06
N VAL A 173 8.01 3.28 9.89
CA VAL A 173 7.03 3.55 8.84
C VAL A 173 6.24 2.27 8.58
N ALA A 174 4.91 2.38 8.57
CA ALA A 174 4.00 1.31 8.16
C ALA A 174 3.36 1.71 6.82
N ALA A 175 3.48 0.86 5.79
CA ALA A 175 3.03 1.19 4.44
C ALA A 175 2.28 0.05 3.74
N HIS A 176 1.24 0.41 3.00
CA HIS A 176 0.69 -0.38 1.92
C HIS A 176 1.16 0.21 0.58
N PRO A 177 1.79 -0.59 -0.31
CA PRO A 177 2.32 -0.10 -1.58
C PRO A 177 1.27 0.68 -2.37
N ASP A 178 1.65 1.87 -2.85
CA ASP A 178 0.85 2.77 -3.70
C ASP A 178 -0.48 3.28 -3.12
N LEU A 179 -0.70 3.13 -1.81
CA LEU A 179 -1.99 3.41 -1.18
C LEU A 179 -1.93 4.32 0.02
N TYR A 180 -1.12 3.93 1.01
CA TYR A 180 -1.13 4.57 2.32
C TYR A 180 0.18 4.32 3.03
N TRP A 181 0.63 5.32 3.78
CA TRP A 181 1.72 5.17 4.71
C TRP A 181 1.53 6.09 5.92
N GLU A 182 1.97 5.60 7.08
CA GLU A 182 2.10 6.38 8.31
C GLU A 182 3.45 6.16 8.94
N SER A 183 3.86 7.08 9.81
CA SER A 183 5.08 6.92 10.56
C SER A 183 4.98 7.44 11.97
N ASN A 184 5.80 6.86 12.85
CA ASN A 184 6.02 7.35 14.19
C ASN A 184 7.52 7.47 14.44
N GLU A 185 7.89 8.46 15.22
CA GLU A 185 9.29 8.78 15.53
C GLU A 185 9.44 9.02 17.03
N ARG A 186 10.47 8.42 17.62
CA ARG A 186 10.80 8.55 19.03
C ARG A 186 12.29 8.78 19.21
N ASN A 187 12.60 9.67 20.14
CA ASN A 187 13.94 9.96 20.58
C ASN A 187 14.14 9.31 21.95
N PHE A 188 15.17 8.47 22.07
CA PHE A 188 15.56 7.85 23.32
C PHE A 188 16.82 8.52 23.86
N SER A 189 16.85 8.81 25.16
CA SER A 189 18.02 9.39 25.81
C SER A 189 19.14 8.34 25.96
N VAL A 190 20.37 8.74 25.65
CA VAL A 190 21.58 7.93 25.84
C VAL A 190 22.53 8.66 26.79
N ASP A 191 22.96 7.95 27.83
CA ASP A 191 23.96 8.42 28.78
C ASP A 191 25.35 8.40 28.11
N LEU A 192 25.82 9.59 27.71
CA LEU A 192 27.12 9.78 27.11
C LEU A 192 28.16 10.19 28.16
N PRO A 193 29.33 9.52 28.21
CA PRO A 193 30.46 10.01 28.99
C PRO A 193 30.94 11.39 28.50
N GLU A 194 31.45 12.23 29.41
CA GLU A 194 31.94 13.61 29.13
C GLU A 194 32.83 13.72 27.87
N PHE A 195 33.67 12.71 27.61
CA PHE A 195 34.54 12.66 26.43
C PHE A 195 33.79 12.79 25.08
N TYR A 196 32.54 12.31 25.00
CA TYR A 196 31.75 12.31 23.77
C TYR A 196 30.97 13.60 23.53
N HIS A 197 30.85 14.49 24.53
CA HIS A 197 30.14 15.77 24.38
C HIS A 197 30.91 16.80 23.53
N HIS A 198 32.21 16.58 23.27
CA HIS A 198 33.09 17.53 22.61
C HIS A 198 33.59 17.08 21.24
N ARG A 199 33.06 15.99 20.67
CA ARG A 199 33.49 15.54 19.34
C ARG A 199 32.92 16.49 18.27
N PRO A 200 33.75 17.19 17.48
CA PRO A 200 33.24 17.95 16.34
C PRO A 200 32.60 16.99 15.34
N PRO A 201 31.56 17.43 14.59
CA PRO A 201 30.89 16.58 13.61
C PRO A 201 31.95 16.00 12.67
N SER A 202 31.97 14.67 12.55
CA SER A 202 32.87 14.01 11.61
C SER A 202 32.51 14.48 10.22
N SER A 203 33.43 15.21 9.60
CA SER A 203 33.38 15.52 8.18
C SER A 203 33.20 14.21 7.42
N ALA A 204 32.01 14.02 6.84
CA ALA A 204 31.78 12.98 5.86
C ALA A 204 32.86 13.12 4.79
N SER A 205 33.74 12.13 4.69
CA SER A 205 34.67 12.02 3.58
C SER A 205 33.84 11.90 2.31
N GLN A 206 33.69 13.00 1.57
CA GLN A 206 33.15 13.04 0.22
C GLN A 206 34.07 12.18 -0.66
N GLY A 207 33.70 10.92 -0.81
CA GLY A 207 34.17 10.08 -1.91
C GLY A 207 33.54 10.61 -3.20
N VAL A 208 34.24 11.53 -3.86
CA VAL A 208 33.90 12.00 -5.20
C VAL A 208 34.15 10.85 -6.18
N LEU A 209 33.10 10.29 -6.75
CA LEU A 209 33.20 9.48 -7.97
C LEU A 209 33.19 10.41 -9.19
N PRO A 210 34.03 10.16 -10.21
CA PRO A 210 34.11 11.03 -11.38
C PRO A 210 32.87 10.89 -12.27
N TYR A 211 32.19 12.00 -12.49
CA TYR A 211 31.08 12.15 -13.44
C TYR A 211 31.66 12.32 -14.85
N SER A 212 31.63 11.25 -15.64
CA SER A 212 31.79 11.32 -17.10
C SER A 212 30.42 11.65 -17.70
N GLY A 213 30.26 12.88 -18.19
CA GLY A 213 29.14 13.24 -19.03
C GLY A 213 29.39 12.73 -20.45
N GLU A 214 28.42 12.00 -20.99
CA GLU A 214 28.15 11.99 -22.42
C GLU A 214 26.65 12.01 -22.66
N THR A 215 26.26 13.00 -23.44
CA THR A 215 24.93 13.31 -23.94
C THR A 215 24.55 12.35 -25.06
N SER A 216 23.33 11.81 -25.07
CA SER A 216 22.63 11.54 -26.34
C SER A 216 21.13 11.30 -26.14
N SER A 217 20.37 12.20 -26.76
CA SER A 217 19.14 11.93 -27.52
C SER A 217 18.07 11.04 -26.88
N CYS A 218 17.12 11.66 -26.18
CA CYS A 218 15.80 11.07 -25.96
C CYS A 218 14.82 11.69 -26.96
N CYS A 219 14.74 11.11 -28.15
CA CYS A 219 13.65 11.31 -29.08
C CYS A 219 12.89 9.99 -29.18
N CYS A 220 12.06 9.72 -28.18
CA CYS A 220 11.02 8.70 -28.26
C CYS A 220 9.68 9.43 -28.09
N SER A 221 9.15 9.89 -29.22
CA SER A 221 7.72 10.16 -29.36
C SER A 221 6.97 8.85 -29.21
N LEU A 222 6.70 8.45 -27.98
CA LEU A 222 5.65 7.49 -27.67
C LEU A 222 4.42 8.29 -27.29
N VAL A 223 3.58 8.56 -28.30
CA VAL A 223 2.18 8.91 -28.08
C VAL A 223 1.53 7.67 -27.46
N LEU A 224 1.60 7.56 -26.14
CA LEU A 224 0.79 6.64 -25.36
C LEU A 224 -0.63 7.20 -25.36
N ILE A 225 -1.42 6.79 -26.35
CA ILE A 225 -2.88 6.81 -26.21
C ILE A 225 -3.20 5.76 -25.14
N THR A 226 -3.20 6.18 -23.88
CA THR A 226 -3.74 5.38 -22.80
C THR A 226 -5.25 5.44 -22.91
N LEU A 227 -5.83 4.41 -23.51
CA LEU A 227 -7.22 4.06 -23.27
C LEU A 227 -7.29 3.60 -21.82
N THR A 228 -7.59 4.54 -20.90
CA THR A 228 -7.82 4.25 -19.49
C THR A 228 -9.12 3.48 -19.36
N VAL A 229 -9.04 2.17 -19.50
CA VAL A 229 -10.03 1.24 -18.96
C VAL A 229 -9.24 0.39 -17.99
N PHE A 230 -9.61 0.45 -16.71
CA PHE A 230 -8.95 -0.17 -15.55
C PHE A 230 -7.76 0.60 -14.98
N THR A 231 -8.04 1.47 -14.01
CA THR A 231 -7.12 1.64 -12.88
C THR A 231 -7.38 0.50 -11.90
N ALA A 232 -6.32 -0.16 -11.41
CA ALA A 232 -6.43 -1.00 -10.22
C ALA A 232 -7.13 -0.18 -9.13
N GLY A 233 -8.27 -0.68 -8.67
CA GLY A 233 -9.07 -0.02 -7.65
C GLY A 233 -8.62 -0.51 -6.29
N VAL A 234 -8.45 0.43 -5.36
CA VAL A 234 -8.33 0.09 -3.94
C VAL A 234 -9.40 0.84 -3.19
N ILE A 235 -10.09 0.09 -2.33
CA ILE A 235 -11.16 0.59 -1.49
C ILE A 235 -10.64 0.57 -0.06
N LEU A 236 -10.69 1.75 0.56
CA LEU A 236 -10.34 1.97 1.95
C LEU A 236 -11.62 2.03 2.78
N ARG A 237 -11.50 1.64 4.04
CA ARG A 237 -12.54 1.84 5.06
C ARG A 237 -12.55 3.27 5.58
#